data_AF-A0A3R7QQR2-F1
#
_entry.id   AF-A0A3R7QQR2-F1
#
_cell.length_a   1.000
_cell.length_b   1.000
_cell.length_c   1.000
_cell.angle_alpha   90.00
_cell.angle_beta   90.00
_cell.angle_gamma   90.00
#
_symmetry.space_group_name_H-M   'P 1'
#
loop_
_entity.id
_entity.type
_entity.pdbx_description
1 polymer ?
#
loop_
_entity_poly.entity_id
_entity_poly.type
_entity_poly.pdbx_seq_one_letter_code
_entity_poly.pdbx_strand_id
1 'polypeptide(L)'
;MIYFITACYWYFLIPPQVLSGVYLTPLVNHTCLPPLLEDPVEISSDSCSYFVNNSSSGEAEEFPCTEWEYDTSVYTNTLTSEFNLVCERGYLRATYQSIYMSATIFSSMVGGYIADRYGRKIVVLVTQLIYATLGFCISFASNFSLILALRFIM
;
A
#
# COMPACT_ATOMS: atom_id res chain seq x y z
N MET A 1 19.11 28.58 -14.36
CA MET A 1 19.69 27.58 -13.44
C MET A 1 18.65 26.93 -12.53
N ILE A 2 17.88 27.69 -11.73
CA ILE A 2 16.85 27.12 -10.81
C ILE A 2 15.76 26.32 -11.53
N TYR A 3 15.26 26.81 -12.67
CA TYR A 3 14.29 26.08 -13.50
C TYR A 3 14.81 24.73 -13.99
N PHE A 4 16.10 24.66 -14.31
CA PHE A 4 16.75 23.43 -14.77
C PHE A 4 16.89 22.44 -13.61
N ILE A 5 17.20 22.94 -12.40
CA ILE A 5 17.25 22.13 -11.18
C ILE A 5 15.87 21.63 -10.81
N THR A 6 14.82 22.46 -10.83
CA THR A 6 13.45 22.03 -10.52
C THR A 6 12.90 21.07 -11.59
N ALA A 7 13.21 21.30 -12.87
CA ALA A 7 12.82 20.38 -13.93
C ALA A 7 13.55 19.04 -13.82
N CYS A 8 14.88 19.04 -13.64
CA CYS A 8 15.63 17.81 -13.36
C CYS A 8 15.10 17.11 -12.10
N TYR A 9 14.79 17.85 -11.04
CA TYR A 9 14.26 17.29 -9.80
C TYR A 9 12.89 16.63 -10.02
N TRP A 10 11.97 17.30 -10.73
CA TRP A 10 10.67 16.74 -11.08
C TRP A 10 10.81 15.50 -11.99
N TYR A 11 11.66 15.56 -13.01
CA TYR A 11 11.89 14.41 -13.90
C TYR A 11 12.59 13.24 -13.20
N PHE A 12 13.43 13.50 -12.20
CA PHE A 12 14.22 12.46 -11.54
C PHE A 12 13.53 11.86 -10.31
N LEU A 13 12.71 12.63 -9.57
CA LEU A 13 12.04 12.13 -8.37
C LEU A 13 10.65 11.56 -8.62
N ILE A 14 9.85 12.18 -9.50
CA ILE A 14 8.45 11.77 -9.73
C ILE A 14 8.35 10.31 -10.21
N PRO A 15 9.16 9.84 -11.18
CA PRO A 15 9.07 8.44 -11.60
C PRO A 15 9.37 7.46 -10.45
N PRO A 16 10.47 7.59 -9.69
CA PRO A 16 10.71 6.75 -8.51
C PRO A 16 9.59 6.77 -7.48
N GLN A 17 8.96 7.92 -7.23
CA GLN A 17 7.91 8.05 -6.21
C GLN A 17 6.60 7.40 -6.65
N VAL A 18 6.23 7.56 -7.93
CA VAL A 18 5.07 6.89 -8.54
C VAL A 18 5.31 5.37 -8.57
N LEU A 19 6.51 4.92 -8.95
CA LEU A 19 6.87 3.50 -8.95
C LEU A 19 6.93 2.93 -7.53
N SER A 20 7.33 3.71 -6.52
CA SER A 20 7.42 3.23 -5.13
C SER A 20 6.08 2.69 -4.63
N GLY A 21 4.95 3.28 -5.02
CA GLY A 21 3.62 2.80 -4.64
C GLY A 21 3.33 1.40 -5.15
N VAL A 22 3.75 1.11 -6.38
CA VAL A 22 3.60 -0.22 -7.01
C VAL A 22 4.48 -1.27 -6.31
N TYR A 23 5.70 -0.89 -5.93
CA TYR A 23 6.62 -1.79 -5.22
C TYR A 23 6.26 -2.00 -3.74
N LEU A 24 5.53 -1.08 -3.11
CA LEU A 24 5.13 -1.19 -1.71
C LEU A 24 3.91 -2.12 -1.53
N THR A 25 2.98 -2.13 -2.47
CA THR A 25 1.80 -3.01 -2.45
C THR A 25 1.71 -3.91 -3.69
N PRO A 26 2.72 -4.77 -3.96
CA PRO A 26 2.69 -5.65 -5.11
C PRO A 26 1.60 -6.72 -4.95
N LEU A 27 1.22 -7.32 -6.08
CA LEU A 27 0.46 -8.57 -6.09
C LEU A 27 1.44 -9.71 -5.80
N VAL A 28 1.44 -10.20 -4.56
CA VAL A 28 2.24 -11.34 -4.13
C VAL A 28 1.36 -12.59 -4.15
N ASN A 29 1.95 -13.72 -4.53
CA ASN A 29 1.28 -15.00 -4.45
C ASN A 29 1.12 -15.39 -2.97
N HIS A 30 -0.09 -15.81 -2.60
CA HIS A 30 -0.44 -16.09 -1.21
C HIS A 30 -1.31 -17.35 -1.15
N THR A 31 -1.09 -18.12 -0.10
CA THR A 31 -1.84 -19.34 0.21
C THR A 31 -2.44 -19.20 1.59
N CYS A 32 -3.66 -19.69 1.77
CA CYS A 32 -4.33 -19.64 3.05
C CYS A 32 -3.70 -20.66 4.01
N LEU A 33 -3.49 -20.26 5.26
CA LEU A 33 -2.96 -21.12 6.31
C LEU A 33 -4.14 -21.61 7.17
N PRO A 34 -4.50 -22.90 7.12
CA PRO A 34 -5.60 -23.42 7.91
C PRO A 34 -5.23 -23.55 9.40
N PRO A 35 -6.20 -23.45 10.31
CA PRO A 35 -5.96 -23.66 11.74
C PRO A 35 -5.52 -25.11 12.01
N LEU A 36 -4.55 -25.30 12.92
CA LEU A 36 -4.12 -26.61 13.40
C LEU A 36 -5.24 -27.29 14.19
N LEU A 37 -6.07 -28.08 13.52
CA LEU A 37 -7.12 -28.91 14.14
C LEU A 37 -6.57 -30.32 14.41
N GLU A 38 -6.85 -30.87 15.59
CA GLU A 38 -6.33 -32.16 16.11
C GLU A 38 -7.11 -33.41 15.62
N ASP A 39 -8.06 -33.25 14.69
CA ASP A 39 -8.90 -34.33 14.13
C ASP A 39 -8.50 -34.68 12.68
N PRO A 40 -8.86 -35.86 12.12
CA PRO A 40 -8.55 -36.21 10.73
C PRO A 40 -9.47 -35.44 9.78
N VAL A 41 -9.21 -34.14 9.63
CA VAL A 41 -9.96 -33.20 8.79
C VAL A 41 -9.24 -33.04 7.46
N GLU A 42 -9.93 -33.30 6.36
CA GLU A 42 -9.41 -33.08 5.01
C GLU A 42 -9.69 -31.63 4.61
N ILE A 43 -8.64 -30.81 4.55
CA ILE A 43 -8.72 -29.37 4.28
C ILE A 43 -8.41 -29.12 2.81
N SER A 44 -9.42 -28.71 2.04
CA SER A 44 -9.22 -28.21 0.68
C SER A 44 -9.18 -26.68 0.74
N SER A 45 -8.09 -26.07 0.30
CA SER A 45 -7.89 -24.62 0.42
C SER A 45 -7.80 -23.95 -0.94
N ASP A 46 -8.62 -22.91 -1.12
CA ASP A 46 -8.43 -21.89 -2.16
C ASP A 46 -7.60 -20.73 -1.60
N SER A 47 -7.25 -19.74 -2.44
CA SER A 47 -6.45 -18.56 -2.00
C SER A 47 -7.16 -17.68 -0.97
N CYS A 48 -8.49 -17.71 -0.92
CA CYS A 48 -9.32 -16.79 -0.12
C CYS A 48 -10.28 -17.46 0.87
N SER A 49 -10.56 -18.75 0.70
CA SER A 49 -11.38 -19.54 1.60
C SER A 49 -10.83 -20.96 1.72
N TYR A 50 -11.19 -21.64 2.80
CA TYR A 50 -10.89 -23.06 2.99
C TYR A 50 -12.17 -23.82 3.31
N PHE A 51 -12.21 -25.06 2.83
CA PHE A 51 -13.33 -25.97 3.02
C PHE A 51 -12.94 -27.00 4.07
N VAL A 52 -13.83 -27.20 5.05
CA VAL A 52 -13.71 -28.22 6.09
C VAL A 52 -14.69 -29.33 5.77
N ASN A 53 -14.17 -30.50 5.39
CA ASN A 53 -14.97 -31.69 5.18
C ASN A 53 -15.05 -32.49 6.48
N ASN A 54 -16.20 -32.48 7.14
CA ASN A 54 -16.39 -33.31 8.32
C ASN A 54 -16.74 -34.76 7.91
N SER A 55 -15.89 -35.72 8.29
CA SER A 55 -16.04 -37.13 7.96
C SER A 55 -17.37 -37.73 8.46
N SER A 56 -18.02 -37.11 9.46
CA SER A 56 -19.29 -37.61 10.02
C SER A 56 -20.56 -37.16 9.28
N SER A 57 -20.53 -36.02 8.58
CA SER A 57 -21.72 -35.45 7.90
C SER A 57 -21.59 -35.45 6.38
N GLY A 58 -20.38 -35.54 5.83
CA GLY A 58 -20.15 -35.41 4.38
C GLY A 58 -20.51 -34.01 3.85
N GLU A 59 -20.75 -33.05 4.73
CA GLU A 59 -21.02 -31.66 4.42
C GLU A 59 -19.71 -30.87 4.44
N ALA A 60 -19.50 -30.09 3.40
CA ALA A 60 -18.38 -29.16 3.29
C ALA A 60 -18.84 -27.78 3.77
N GLU A 61 -18.24 -27.30 4.85
CA GLU A 61 -18.47 -25.93 5.33
C GLU A 61 -17.34 -25.01 4.81
N GLU A 62 -17.73 -23.88 4.22
CA GLU A 62 -16.80 -22.87 3.70
C GLU A 62 -16.52 -21.81 4.77
N PHE A 63 -15.23 -21.56 5.05
CA PHE A 63 -14.79 -20.54 5.98
C PHE A 63 -13.85 -19.54 5.30
N PRO A 64 -13.94 -18.24 5.64
CA PRO A 64 -12.99 -17.24 5.17
C PRO A 64 -11.63 -17.45 5.83
N CYS A 65 -10.56 -17.27 5.05
CA CYS A 65 -9.20 -17.30 5.57
C CYS A 65 -8.89 -16.09 6.44
N THR A 66 -8.24 -16.31 7.58
CA THR A 66 -7.80 -15.24 8.50
C THR A 66 -6.29 -15.03 8.45
N GLU A 67 -5.53 -16.06 8.09
CA GLU A 67 -4.07 -16.03 7.98
C GLU A 67 -3.63 -16.55 6.62
N TRP A 68 -2.56 -15.95 6.10
CA TRP A 68 -2.00 -16.26 4.80
C TRP A 68 -0.49 -16.43 4.91
N GLU A 69 0.03 -17.41 4.20
CA GLU A 69 1.44 -17.56 3.91
C GLU A 69 1.74 -16.89 2.56
N TYR A 70 2.72 -16.00 2.54
CA TYR A 70 3.11 -15.25 1.34
C TYR A 70 4.42 -15.79 0.80
N ASP A 71 4.53 -15.91 -0.53
CA ASP A 71 5.78 -16.31 -1.17
C ASP A 71 6.84 -15.19 -1.04
N THR A 72 7.86 -15.45 -0.23
CA THR A 72 8.95 -14.49 0.05
C THR A 72 10.12 -14.57 -0.93
N SER A 73 10.01 -15.34 -2.02
CA SER A 73 11.10 -15.54 -2.99
C SER A 73 11.56 -14.24 -3.68
N VAL A 74 10.64 -13.30 -3.90
CA VAL A 74 10.92 -12.01 -4.57
C VAL A 74 10.91 -10.84 -3.58
N TYR A 75 9.99 -10.83 -2.61
CA TYR A 75 9.83 -9.73 -1.64
C TYR A 75 9.73 -10.30 -0.23
N THR A 76 10.61 -9.86 0.67
CA THR A 76 10.68 -10.40 2.04
C THR A 76 9.53 -9.89 2.91
N ASN A 77 9.26 -8.57 2.87
CA ASN A 77 8.16 -7.91 3.58
C ASN A 77 7.58 -6.80 2.71
N THR A 78 6.26 -6.75 2.60
CA THR A 78 5.54 -5.73 1.83
C THR A 78 4.37 -5.19 2.65
N LEU A 79 3.85 -4.01 2.31
CA LEU A 79 2.63 -3.52 2.96
C LEU A 79 1.47 -4.49 2.77
N THR A 80 1.44 -5.19 1.63
CA THR A 80 0.43 -6.22 1.35
C THR A 80 0.45 -7.34 2.39
N SER A 81 1.64 -7.86 2.72
CA SER A 81 1.80 -8.97 3.66
C SER A 81 1.70 -8.53 5.12
N GLU A 82 2.14 -7.32 5.45
CA GLU A 82 2.08 -6.77 6.81
C GLU A 82 0.63 -6.51 7.26
N PHE A 83 -0.21 -6.00 6.36
CA PHE A 83 -1.58 -5.60 6.68
C PHE A 83 -2.65 -6.53 6.06
N ASN A 84 -2.25 -7.68 5.52
CA ASN A 84 -3.13 -8.66 4.87
C ASN A 84 -4.12 -8.05 3.86
N LEU A 85 -3.60 -7.30 2.88
CA LEU A 85 -4.41 -6.65 1.84
C LEU A 85 -4.84 -7.64 0.75
N VAL A 86 -5.21 -8.87 1.07
CA VAL A 86 -5.61 -9.92 0.12
C VAL A 86 -7.13 -10.12 0.09
N CYS A 87 -7.63 -10.80 -0.94
CA CYS A 87 -9.04 -11.19 -1.08
C CYS A 87 -10.00 -9.99 -0.94
N GLU A 88 -10.87 -9.99 0.07
CA GLU A 88 -11.84 -8.90 0.33
C GLU A 88 -11.14 -7.54 0.53
N ARG A 89 -9.90 -7.52 1.02
CA ARG A 89 -9.10 -6.31 1.23
C ARG A 89 -8.17 -5.99 0.05
N GLY A 90 -8.24 -6.75 -1.04
CA GLY A 90 -7.44 -6.54 -2.25
C GLY A 90 -7.62 -5.15 -2.88
N TYR A 91 -8.84 -4.61 -2.81
CA TYR A 91 -9.16 -3.30 -3.39
C TYR A 91 -8.35 -2.16 -2.77
N LEU A 92 -7.92 -2.28 -1.50
CA LEU A 92 -7.19 -1.24 -0.78
C LEU A 92 -5.85 -0.89 -1.45
N ARG A 93 -5.25 -1.83 -2.19
CA ARG A 93 -4.03 -1.59 -2.97
C ARG A 93 -4.30 -0.65 -4.15
N ALA A 94 -5.41 -0.86 -4.86
CA ALA A 94 -5.83 0.04 -5.93
C ALA A 94 -6.23 1.41 -5.36
N THR A 95 -6.94 1.42 -4.23
CA THR A 95 -7.31 2.66 -3.52
C THR A 95 -6.08 3.47 -3.12
N TYR A 96 -5.01 2.83 -2.64
CA TYR A 96 -3.74 3.48 -2.31
C TYR A 96 -3.15 4.25 -3.49
N GLN A 97 -3.13 3.61 -4.67
CA GLN A 97 -2.64 4.24 -5.90
C GLN A 97 -3.54 5.39 -6.37
N SER A 98 -4.86 5.21 -6.30
CA SER A 98 -5.83 6.25 -6.66
C SER A 98 -5.74 7.48 -5.75
N ILE A 99 -5.60 7.26 -4.44
CA ILE A 99 -5.43 8.33 -3.45
C ILE A 99 -4.18 9.13 -3.76
N TYR A 100 -3.04 8.47 -4.01
CA TYR A 100 -1.81 9.15 -4.38
C TYR A 100 -2.00 10.03 -5.64
N MET A 101 -2.61 9.49 -6.70
CA MET A 101 -2.86 10.26 -7.93
C MET A 101 -3.77 11.47 -7.68
N SER A 102 -4.82 11.30 -6.87
CA SER A 102 -5.70 12.40 -6.51
C SER A 102 -4.97 13.47 -5.69
N ALA A 103 -4.13 13.07 -4.74
CA ALA A 103 -3.31 13.97 -3.94
C ALA A 103 -2.38 14.81 -4.82
N THR A 104 -1.71 14.21 -5.81
CA THR A 104 -0.82 14.93 -6.73
C THR A 104 -1.58 16.02 -7.49
N ILE A 105 -2.82 15.75 -7.91
CA ILE A 105 -3.67 16.74 -8.58
C ILE A 105 -3.95 17.90 -7.62
N PHE A 106 -4.45 17.63 -6.41
CA PHE A 106 -4.76 18.67 -5.43
C PHE A 106 -3.51 19.49 -5.05
N SER A 107 -2.38 18.81 -4.81
CA SER A 107 -1.10 19.44 -4.48
C SER A 107 -0.60 20.35 -5.60
N SER A 108 -0.75 19.94 -6.86
CA SER A 108 -0.35 20.78 -8.01
C SER A 108 -1.18 22.06 -8.11
N MET A 109 -2.50 22.00 -7.85
CA MET A 109 -3.39 23.15 -7.88
C MET A 109 -3.05 24.15 -6.76
N VAL A 110 -2.89 23.63 -5.53
CA VAL A 110 -2.58 24.45 -4.35
C VAL A 110 -1.16 25.02 -4.44
N GLY A 111 -0.19 24.19 -4.81
CA GLY A 111 1.20 24.58 -4.99
C GLY A 111 1.38 25.66 -6.05
N GLY A 112 0.64 25.58 -7.16
CA GLY A 112 0.61 26.62 -8.18
C GLY A 112 0.12 27.97 -7.63
N TYR A 113 -1.03 27.97 -6.94
CA TYR A 113 -1.58 29.18 -6.34
C TYR A 113 -0.64 29.82 -5.31
N ILE A 114 -0.01 29.03 -4.45
CA ILE A 114 0.94 29.52 -3.44
C ILE A 114 2.24 30.00 -4.11
N ALA A 115 2.72 29.33 -5.16
CA ALA A 115 3.93 29.71 -5.89
C ALA A 115 3.81 31.07 -6.56
N ASP A 116 2.61 31.42 -7.04
CA ASP A 116 2.34 32.72 -7.65
C ASP A 116 2.30 33.86 -6.62
N ARG A 117 1.96 33.56 -5.36
CA ARG A 117 1.87 34.56 -4.27
C ARG A 117 3.17 34.78 -3.50
N TYR A 118 3.87 33.70 -3.15
CA TYR A 118 5.05 33.73 -2.28
C TYR A 118 6.39 33.56 -3.02
N GLY A 119 6.33 33.36 -4.34
CA GLY A 119 7.48 33.14 -5.20
C GLY A 119 7.95 31.69 -5.22
N ARG A 120 8.33 31.20 -6.42
CA ARG A 120 8.66 29.79 -6.68
C ARG A 120 9.77 29.19 -5.80
N LYS A 121 10.75 29.99 -5.37
CA LYS A 121 11.91 29.47 -4.60
C LYS A 121 11.53 29.05 -3.18
N ILE A 122 10.73 29.86 -2.48
CA ILE A 122 10.34 29.59 -1.09
C ILE A 122 9.39 28.40 -1.06
N VAL A 123 8.42 28.35 -1.98
CA VAL A 123 7.45 27.27 -2.05
C VAL A 123 8.13 25.92 -2.24
N VAL A 124 9.08 25.80 -3.18
CA VAL A 124 9.81 24.55 -3.40
C VAL A 124 10.58 24.08 -2.16
N LEU A 125 11.21 25.00 -1.43
CA LEU A 125 11.94 24.65 -0.20
C LEU A 125 10.98 24.19 0.90
N VAL A 126 9.86 24.88 1.10
CA VAL A 126 8.86 24.54 2.12
C VAL A 126 8.20 23.20 1.82
N THR A 127 7.77 22.96 0.58
CA THR A 127 7.15 21.68 0.19
C THR A 127 8.12 20.52 0.38
N GLN A 128 9.41 20.72 0.09
CA GLN A 128 10.42 19.69 0.29
C GLN A 128 10.64 19.34 1.76
N LEU A 129 10.64 20.34 2.63
CA LEU A 129 10.73 20.12 4.08
C LEU A 129 9.51 19.37 4.61
N ILE A 130 8.31 19.75 4.16
CA ILE A 130 7.07 19.05 4.52
C ILE A 130 7.14 17.59 4.09
N TYR A 131 7.54 17.32 2.83
CA TYR A 131 7.67 15.96 2.31
C TYR A 131 8.66 15.12 3.13
N ALA A 132 9.81 15.69 3.49
CA ALA A 132 10.80 15.00 4.33
C ALA A 132 10.25 14.67 5.72
N THR A 133 9.55 15.61 6.37
CA THR A 133 8.97 15.39 7.70
C THR A 133 7.86 14.34 7.70
N LEU A 134 6.96 14.39 6.71
CA LEU A 134 5.88 13.41 6.58
C LEU A 134 6.44 12.01 6.29
N GLY A 135 7.50 11.90 5.47
CA GLY A 135 8.11 10.62 5.14
C GLY A 135 8.72 9.97 6.36
N PHE A 136 9.33 10.78 7.22
CA PHE A 136 9.81 10.32 8.52
C PHE A 136 8.66 9.86 9.42
N CYS A 137 7.54 10.58 9.46
CA CYS A 137 6.36 10.19 10.23
C CYS A 137 5.75 8.86 9.77
N ILE A 138 5.74 8.58 8.46
CA ILE A 138 5.22 7.32 7.90
C ILE A 138 5.99 6.12 8.43
N SER A 139 7.31 6.23 8.63
CA SER A 139 8.13 5.15 9.21
C SER A 139 7.73 4.74 10.63
N PHE A 140 7.01 5.59 11.36
CA PHE A 140 6.49 5.29 12.70
C PHE A 140 5.02 4.85 12.69
N ALA A 141 4.36 4.86 11.54
CA ALA A 141 2.94 4.55 11.45
C ALA A 141 2.73 3.03 11.42
N SER A 142 2.11 2.48 12.47
CA SER A 142 1.72 1.06 12.57
C SER A 142 0.29 0.77 12.08
N ASN A 143 -0.47 1.80 11.68
CA ASN A 143 -1.85 1.66 11.24
C ASN A 143 -1.97 1.93 9.74
N PHE A 144 -2.60 1.03 9.00
CA PHE A 144 -2.81 1.17 7.56
C PHE A 144 -3.54 2.46 7.18
N SER A 145 -4.59 2.83 7.94
CA SER A 145 -5.34 4.07 7.70
C SER A 145 -4.50 5.34 7.90
N LEU A 146 -3.55 5.33 8.85
CA LEU A 146 -2.64 6.46 9.06
C LEU A 146 -1.64 6.58 7.91
N ILE A 147 -1.12 5.45 7.42
CA ILE A 147 -0.23 5.43 6.25
C ILE A 147 -0.94 6.01 5.03
N LEU A 148 -2.21 5.61 4.80
CA LEU A 148 -3.04 6.16 3.73
C LEU A 148 -3.25 7.67 3.86
N ALA A 149 -3.61 8.14 5.06
CA ALA A 149 -3.86 9.56 5.30
C ALA A 149 -2.59 10.40 5.14
N LEU A 150 -1.47 9.95 5.69
CA LEU A 150 -0.17 10.63 5.56
C LEU A 150 0.27 10.71 4.09
N ARG A 151 0.03 9.65 3.31
CA ARG A 151 0.36 9.61 1.89
C ARG A 151 -0.54 10.50 1.03
N PHE A 152 -1.76 10.80 1.47
CA PHE A 152 -2.61 11.80 0.82
C PHE A 152 -2.15 13.24 1.09
N ILE A 153 -1.53 13.49 2.25
CA ILE A 153 -1.05 14.81 2.64
C ILE A 153 0.31 15.15 1.99
N MET A 154 1.13 14.12 1.75
CA MET A 154 2.39 14.21 1.01
C MET A 154 2.20 14.72 -0.43
#